data_AF-G2YBL8-F1
#
_entry.id   AF-G2YBL8-F1
#
_cell.length_a   1.000
_cell.length_b   1.000
_cell.length_c   1.000
_cell.angle_alpha   90.00
_cell.angle_beta   90.00
_cell.angle_gamma   90.00
#
_symmetry.space_group_name_H-M   'P 1'
#
loop_
_entity.id
_entity.type
_entity.pdbx_description
1 polymer ?
#
loop_
_entity_poly.entity_id
_entity_poly.type
_entity_poly.pdbx_seq_one_letter_code
_entity_poly.pdbx_strand_id
1 'polypeptide(L)'
;MSDSKVPEADKPASATNAEVKVDAKAAAKQKPPNPMWKYLGFGENFRPRVPSRNWMIFLSITGSFTAAVIYDKREKKRAQRKWCKLVEHIAKEPLGDSRNMPRKLTVFLEGPPTDGLRIAQDHFKEYVKPILVASGLDWEFIQGRKEGDIRAELAEKIRNARLPFEESKEGQDPILSTRKNAGIKEFDGPRGDIVLGRHTWKEYIRGVHEGWLGPLTEPPTPVAESPEVAETLAPTSDAETPS
;
A
#
# COMPACT_ATOMS: atom_id res chain seq x y z
N MET A 1 -67.86 16.32 2.54
CA MET A 1 -66.93 15.81 1.51
C MET A 1 -65.88 16.89 1.29
N SER A 2 -64.75 16.87 1.95
CA SER A 2 -64.15 15.77 2.70
C SER A 2 -63.14 16.36 3.67
N ASP A 3 -63.48 16.27 4.95
CA ASP A 3 -62.71 16.71 6.10
C ASP A 3 -61.28 16.18 6.09
N SER A 4 -60.31 17.06 6.37
CA SER A 4 -59.30 16.78 7.40
C SER A 4 -58.63 18.09 7.82
N LYS A 5 -58.77 18.34 9.11
CA LYS A 5 -58.55 19.60 9.81
C LYS A 5 -57.13 19.64 10.39
N VAL A 6 -56.45 20.76 10.14
CA VAL A 6 -55.33 21.42 10.85
C VAL A 6 -54.70 20.66 12.03
N PRO A 7 -53.36 20.47 12.06
CA PRO A 7 -52.63 20.34 13.32
C PRO A 7 -52.22 21.73 13.82
N GLU A 8 -52.82 22.11 14.94
CA GLU A 8 -52.53 23.33 15.70
C GLU A 8 -51.31 23.08 16.61
N ALA A 9 -50.60 24.17 16.92
CA ALA A 9 -49.28 24.18 17.52
C ALA A 9 -49.27 23.78 19.01
N ASP A 10 -48.53 22.73 19.35
CA ASP A 10 -48.10 22.47 20.73
C ASP A 10 -46.88 23.33 21.08
N LYS A 11 -47.13 24.41 21.83
CA LYS A 11 -46.11 25.09 22.62
C LYS A 11 -45.77 24.24 23.85
N PRO A 12 -44.49 24.16 24.25
CA PRO A 12 -44.04 23.29 25.32
C PRO A 12 -44.54 23.79 26.67
N ALA A 13 -45.15 22.87 27.44
CA ALA A 13 -45.49 23.08 28.83
C ALA A 13 -44.21 23.31 29.65
N SER A 14 -44.24 24.48 30.29
CA SER A 14 -43.45 24.97 31.42
C SER A 14 -42.63 23.92 32.18
N ALA A 15 -41.33 24.20 32.26
CA ALA A 15 -40.39 23.57 33.16
C ALA A 15 -40.90 23.60 34.61
N THR A 16 -41.18 22.43 35.17
CA THR A 16 -41.24 22.26 36.61
C THR A 16 -39.82 22.31 37.14
N ASN A 17 -39.53 23.37 37.91
CA ASN A 17 -38.33 23.51 38.71
C ASN A 17 -38.20 22.28 39.62
N ALA A 18 -37.34 21.34 39.24
CA ALA A 18 -36.81 20.35 40.15
C ALA A 18 -35.91 21.08 41.14
N GLU A 19 -36.39 21.25 42.36
CA GLU A 19 -35.62 21.74 43.50
C GLU A 19 -34.32 20.95 43.63
N VAL A 20 -33.22 21.58 43.23
CA VAL A 20 -31.88 21.11 43.56
C VAL A 20 -31.71 21.32 45.05
N LYS A 21 -31.91 20.25 45.83
CA LYS A 21 -31.41 20.16 47.20
C LYS A 21 -29.90 20.39 47.13
N VAL A 22 -29.49 21.60 47.50
CA VAL A 22 -28.10 21.91 47.81
C VAL A 22 -27.80 21.21 49.13
N ASP A 23 -27.42 19.94 49.04
CA ASP A 23 -26.72 19.27 50.14
C ASP A 23 -25.39 20.00 50.33
N ALA A 24 -25.39 20.97 51.24
CA ALA A 24 -24.20 21.61 51.75
C ALA A 24 -23.36 20.55 52.49
N LYS A 25 -22.60 19.79 51.72
CA LYS A 25 -21.63 18.83 52.22
C LYS A 25 -20.56 19.62 52.96
N ALA A 26 -20.57 19.51 54.29
CA ALA A 26 -19.60 20.11 55.20
C ALA A 26 -18.18 20.00 54.64
N ALA A 27 -17.48 21.14 54.53
CA ALA A 27 -16.09 21.20 54.10
C ALA A 27 -15.21 20.45 55.10
N ALA A 28 -14.88 19.20 54.77
CA ALA A 28 -13.95 18.40 55.57
C ALA A 28 -12.60 19.12 55.66
N LYS A 29 -12.07 19.27 56.89
CA LYS A 29 -10.75 19.86 57.16
C LYS A 29 -9.68 19.11 56.37
N GLN A 30 -8.96 19.83 55.51
CA GLN A 30 -7.94 19.25 54.65
C GLN A 30 -6.71 18.85 55.48
N LYS A 31 -6.26 17.59 55.34
CA LYS A 31 -5.05 17.08 55.99
C LYS A 31 -3.81 17.85 55.50
N PRO A 32 -2.77 18.02 56.35
CA PRO A 32 -1.55 18.72 55.94
C PRO A 32 -0.89 18.03 54.74
N PRO A 33 -0.36 18.80 53.76
CA PRO A 33 0.29 18.22 52.58
C PRO A 33 1.54 17.43 52.99
N ASN A 34 1.77 16.29 52.33
CA ASN A 34 2.90 15.41 52.64
C ASN A 34 4.23 16.16 52.45
N PRO A 35 5.18 16.10 53.40
CA PRO A 35 6.43 16.87 53.37
C PRO A 35 7.36 16.48 52.21
N MET A 36 7.17 15.30 51.62
CA MET A 36 7.85 14.83 50.40
C MET A 36 7.82 15.85 49.25
N TRP A 37 6.73 16.61 49.11
CA TRP A 37 6.59 17.58 48.02
C TRP A 37 7.50 18.80 48.17
N LYS A 38 7.86 19.16 49.41
CA LYS A 38 8.84 20.21 49.72
C LYS A 38 10.24 19.80 49.27
N TYR A 39 10.63 18.56 49.57
CA TYR A 39 11.95 18.03 49.19
C TYR A 39 12.12 17.82 47.69
N LEU A 40 11.01 17.65 46.96
CA LEU A 40 11.00 17.51 45.51
C LEU A 40 10.92 18.87 44.76
N GLY A 41 10.91 20.00 45.49
CA GLY A 41 10.97 21.34 44.90
C GLY A 41 9.63 21.90 44.40
N PHE A 42 8.51 21.20 44.62
CA PHE A 42 7.18 21.63 44.16
C PHE A 42 6.50 22.66 45.09
N GLY A 43 7.11 22.99 46.22
CA GLY A 43 6.62 23.97 47.18
C GLY A 43 5.70 23.39 48.26
N GLU A 44 5.50 24.15 49.34
CA GLU A 44 4.79 23.69 50.55
C GLU A 44 3.26 23.54 50.35
N ASN A 45 2.72 24.20 49.32
CA ASN A 45 1.28 24.23 49.00
C ASN A 45 0.90 23.34 47.81
N PHE A 46 1.83 22.55 47.26
CA PHE A 46 1.53 21.69 46.12
C PHE A 46 0.64 20.52 46.54
N ARG A 47 -0.53 20.44 45.91
CA ARG A 47 -1.53 19.41 46.16
C ARG A 47 -1.90 18.77 44.83
N PRO A 48 -1.28 17.63 44.46
CA PRO A 48 -1.64 16.95 43.23
C PRO A 48 -3.08 16.47 43.36
N ARG A 49 -3.99 17.17 42.69
CA ARG A 49 -5.38 16.75 42.60
C ARG A 49 -5.44 15.72 41.49
N VAL A 50 -5.80 14.49 41.84
CA VAL A 50 -6.06 13.49 40.81
C VAL A 50 -7.14 14.02 39.88
N PRO A 51 -6.99 13.80 38.56
CA PRO A 51 -8.03 14.19 37.63
C PRO A 51 -9.36 13.54 38.02
N SER A 52 -10.47 14.19 37.66
CA SER A 52 -11.81 13.67 37.98
C SER A 52 -12.01 12.27 37.37
N ARG A 53 -12.99 11.50 37.87
CA ARG A 53 -13.26 10.12 37.39
C ARG A 53 -13.35 10.04 35.87
N ASN A 54 -14.12 10.93 35.24
CA ASN A 54 -14.30 10.95 33.79
C ASN A 54 -13.00 11.25 33.05
N TRP A 55 -12.14 12.10 33.63
CA TRP A 55 -10.87 12.48 33.06
C TRP A 55 -9.82 11.37 33.21
N MET A 56 -9.83 10.62 34.32
CA MET A 56 -9.03 9.39 34.46
C MET A 56 -9.47 8.31 33.47
N ILE A 57 -10.78 8.11 33.28
CA ILE A 57 -11.30 7.15 32.30
C ILE A 57 -10.83 7.55 30.90
N PHE A 58 -11.00 8.82 30.53
CA PHE A 58 -10.54 9.34 29.24
C PHE A 58 -9.04 9.12 29.04
N LEU A 59 -8.20 9.55 29.99
CA LEU A 59 -6.75 9.37 29.89
C LEU A 59 -6.33 7.90 29.84
N SER A 60 -7.01 7.02 30.58
CA SER A 60 -6.68 5.59 30.55
C SER A 60 -6.99 4.95 29.19
N ILE A 61 -8.10 5.31 28.55
CA ILE A 61 -8.50 4.77 27.25
C ILE A 61 -7.63 5.35 26.14
N THR A 62 -7.44 6.67 26.10
CA THR A 62 -6.59 7.31 25.09
C THR A 62 -5.12 6.91 25.29
N GLY A 63 -4.66 6.83 26.54
CA GLY A 63 -3.31 6.39 26.89
C GLY A 63 -3.04 4.94 26.51
N SER A 64 -3.98 4.03 26.77
CA SER A 64 -3.82 2.62 26.39
C SER A 64 -3.82 2.43 24.86
N PHE A 65 -4.72 3.10 24.15
CA PHE A 65 -4.78 3.05 22.70
C PHE A 65 -3.51 3.63 22.04
N THR A 66 -3.06 4.79 22.50
CA THR A 66 -1.83 5.41 21.97
C THR A 66 -0.59 4.58 22.27
N ALA A 67 -0.50 4.00 23.47
CA ALA A 67 0.57 3.08 23.82
C ALA A 67 0.59 1.84 22.92
N ALA A 68 -0.57 1.24 22.63
CA ALA A 68 -0.68 0.10 21.71
C ALA A 68 -0.16 0.44 20.30
N VAL A 69 -0.59 1.58 19.73
CA VAL A 69 -0.13 2.02 18.39
C VAL A 69 1.38 2.29 18.36
N ILE A 70 1.94 2.89 19.42
CA ILE A 70 3.38 3.14 19.52
C ILE A 70 4.15 1.82 19.65
N TYR A 71 3.62 0.87 20.43
CA TYR A 71 4.20 -0.46 20.59
C TYR A 71 4.29 -1.19 19.25
N ASP A 72 3.20 -1.23 18.47
CA ASP A 72 3.18 -1.88 17.17
C ASP A 72 4.19 -1.25 16.19
N LYS A 73 4.27 0.08 16.15
CA LYS A 73 5.25 0.78 15.31
C LYS A 73 6.69 0.48 15.74
N ARG A 74 6.93 0.31 17.05
CA ARG A 74 8.24 -0.05 17.59
C ARG A 74 8.62 -1.48 17.22
N GLU A 75 7.70 -2.43 17.36
CA GLU A 75 7.94 -3.83 16.99
C GLU A 75 8.11 -4.00 15.47
N LYS A 76 7.33 -3.28 14.65
CA LYS A 76 7.56 -3.20 13.19
C LYS A 76 8.98 -2.75 12.87
N LYS A 77 9.45 -1.66 13.48
CA LYS A 77 10.82 -1.16 13.28
C LYS A 77 11.88 -2.14 13.78
N ARG A 78 11.61 -2.85 14.88
CA ARG A 78 12.51 -3.89 15.41
C ARG A 78 12.64 -5.06 14.44
N ALA A 79 11.53 -5.53 13.89
CA ALA A 79 11.52 -6.57 12.86
C ALA A 79 12.26 -6.14 11.59
N GLN A 80 11.98 -4.93 11.08
CA GLN A 80 12.69 -4.35 9.93
C GLN A 80 14.20 -4.33 10.15
N ARG A 81 14.66 -3.82 11.31
CA ARG A 81 16.10 -3.77 11.64
C ARG A 81 16.73 -5.14 11.67
N LYS A 82 16.04 -6.16 12.19
CA LYS A 82 16.52 -7.54 12.20
C LYS A 82 16.81 -8.01 10.77
N TRP A 83 15.86 -7.85 9.86
CA TRP A 83 16.02 -8.27 8.46
C TRP A 83 17.04 -7.43 7.71
N CYS A 84 17.05 -6.11 7.88
CA CYS A 84 18.05 -5.23 7.27
C CYS A 84 19.46 -5.65 7.67
N LYS A 85 19.69 -5.93 8.96
CA LYS A 85 21.00 -6.37 9.47
C LYS A 85 21.43 -7.72 8.89
N LEU A 86 20.49 -8.62 8.62
CA LEU A 86 20.80 -9.92 8.01
C LEU A 86 21.31 -9.77 6.57
N VAL A 87 20.77 -8.82 5.82
CA VAL A 87 21.09 -8.64 4.39
C VAL A 87 22.19 -7.59 4.17
N GLU A 88 22.55 -6.81 5.19
CA GLU A 88 23.57 -5.74 5.13
C GLU A 88 24.94 -6.18 4.59
N HIS A 89 25.30 -7.46 4.77
CA HIS A 89 26.59 -7.98 4.27
C HIS A 89 26.67 -7.93 2.74
N ILE A 90 25.55 -8.16 2.03
CA ILE A 90 25.49 -8.16 0.57
C ILE A 90 25.91 -6.79 0.01
N ALA A 91 25.51 -5.70 0.68
CA ALA A 91 25.84 -4.35 0.25
C ALA A 91 27.34 -4.02 0.36
N LYS A 92 28.09 -4.76 1.19
CA LYS A 92 29.51 -4.52 1.46
C LYS A 92 30.42 -5.35 0.56
N GLU A 93 29.86 -6.29 -0.20
CA GLU A 93 30.64 -7.12 -1.11
C GLU A 93 31.13 -6.25 -2.28
N PRO A 94 32.45 -6.15 -2.50
CA PRO A 94 32.98 -5.39 -3.61
C PRO A 94 32.63 -6.10 -4.92
N LEU A 95 32.25 -5.31 -5.93
CA LEU A 95 32.13 -5.81 -7.30
C LEU A 95 33.54 -6.16 -7.79
N GLY A 96 33.72 -7.40 -8.28
CA GLY A 96 35.03 -7.90 -8.67
C GLY A 96 35.67 -7.11 -9.83
N ASP A 97 34.93 -6.94 -10.93
CA ASP A 97 35.35 -6.13 -12.07
C ASP A 97 34.48 -4.87 -12.16
N SER A 98 35.09 -3.74 -12.48
CA SER A 98 34.38 -2.46 -12.68
C SER A 98 33.44 -2.50 -13.89
N ARG A 99 33.62 -3.46 -14.80
CA ARG A 99 32.75 -3.68 -15.97
C ARG A 99 31.59 -4.64 -15.70
N ASN A 100 31.46 -5.18 -14.50
CA ASN A 100 30.36 -6.07 -14.15
C ASN A 100 29.19 -5.26 -13.57
N MET A 101 27.99 -5.53 -14.07
CA MET A 101 26.79 -4.93 -13.50
C MET A 101 26.40 -5.61 -12.17
N PRO A 102 25.95 -4.84 -11.17
CA PRO A 102 25.41 -5.41 -9.94
C PRO A 102 24.14 -6.21 -10.23
N ARG A 103 23.81 -7.11 -9.30
CA ARG A 103 22.58 -7.91 -9.37
C ARG A 103 21.35 -7.01 -9.29
N LYS A 104 20.46 -7.15 -10.28
CA LYS A 104 19.15 -6.49 -10.33
C LYS A 104 18.04 -7.51 -10.05
N LEU A 105 17.10 -7.16 -9.18
CA LEU A 105 15.93 -7.98 -8.87
C LEU A 105 14.69 -7.50 -9.62
N THR A 106 13.76 -8.41 -9.91
CA THR A 106 12.43 -8.02 -10.40
C THR A 106 11.41 -8.16 -9.28
N VAL A 107 10.52 -7.17 -9.15
CA VAL A 107 9.46 -7.15 -8.15
C VAL A 107 8.12 -7.10 -8.88
N PHE A 108 7.33 -8.15 -8.73
CA PHE A 108 5.99 -8.27 -9.29
C PHE A 108 4.97 -7.77 -8.27
N LEU A 109 4.17 -6.79 -8.70
CA LEU A 109 3.20 -6.11 -7.85
C LEU A 109 1.85 -5.96 -8.55
N GLU A 110 0.78 -6.35 -7.87
CA GLU A 110 -0.61 -6.15 -8.30
C GLU A 110 -1.41 -5.68 -7.09
N GLY A 111 -2.48 -4.94 -7.34
CA GLY A 111 -3.46 -4.62 -6.30
C GLY A 111 -4.12 -5.90 -5.76
N PRO A 112 -4.46 -5.97 -4.46
CA PRO A 112 -5.36 -7.01 -4.01
C PRO A 112 -6.71 -6.90 -4.74
N PRO A 113 -7.45 -8.01 -4.90
CA PRO A 113 -8.72 -7.98 -5.60
C PRO A 113 -9.66 -6.99 -4.90
N THR A 114 -10.44 -6.24 -5.69
CA THR A 114 -11.35 -5.19 -5.22
C THR A 114 -10.67 -3.89 -4.76
N ASP A 115 -9.35 -3.86 -4.60
CA ASP A 115 -8.60 -2.67 -4.22
C ASP A 115 -7.72 -2.14 -5.36
N GLY A 116 -7.09 -0.99 -5.13
CA GLY A 116 -6.10 -0.41 -6.03
C GLY A 116 -4.68 -0.92 -5.79
N LEU A 117 -3.84 -0.70 -6.80
CA LEU A 117 -2.39 -0.92 -6.76
C LEU A 117 -1.68 -0.16 -5.62
N ARG A 118 -2.30 0.92 -5.10
CA ARG A 118 -1.70 1.78 -4.07
C ARG A 118 -1.45 1.04 -2.76
N ILE A 119 -2.35 0.15 -2.36
CA ILE A 119 -2.16 -0.65 -1.14
C ILE A 119 -0.95 -1.55 -1.29
N ALA A 120 -0.82 -2.23 -2.42
CA ALA A 120 0.33 -3.09 -2.70
C ALA A 120 1.64 -2.27 -2.69
N GLN A 121 1.64 -1.07 -3.29
CA GLN A 121 2.81 -0.18 -3.27
C GLN A 121 3.17 0.27 -1.85
N ASP A 122 2.17 0.58 -1.02
CA ASP A 122 2.40 0.99 0.37
C ASP A 122 2.97 -0.19 1.19
N HIS A 123 2.46 -1.41 0.99
CA HIS A 123 3.07 -2.62 1.58
C HIS A 123 4.52 -2.84 1.13
N PHE A 124 4.82 -2.65 -0.16
CA PHE A 124 6.20 -2.73 -0.65
C PHE A 124 7.10 -1.70 0.04
N LYS A 125 6.68 -0.43 0.07
CA LYS A 125 7.44 0.68 0.67
C LYS A 125 7.69 0.46 2.15
N GLU A 126 6.71 -0.10 2.86
CA GLU A 126 6.80 -0.30 4.30
C GLU A 126 7.62 -1.52 4.69
N TYR A 127 7.48 -2.65 3.99
CA TYR A 127 8.05 -3.92 4.44
C TYR A 127 9.26 -4.38 3.63
N VAL A 128 9.25 -4.19 2.31
CA VAL A 128 10.24 -4.77 1.40
C VAL A 128 11.35 -3.78 1.08
N LYS A 129 10.98 -2.53 0.76
CA LYS A 129 11.93 -1.48 0.37
C LYS A 129 13.09 -1.30 1.38
N PRO A 130 12.88 -1.24 2.70
CA PRO A 130 13.98 -1.06 3.64
C PRO A 130 15.01 -2.20 3.58
N ILE A 131 14.56 -3.43 3.31
CA ILE A 131 15.42 -4.61 3.22
C ILE A 131 16.27 -4.56 1.95
N LEU A 132 15.65 -4.22 0.80
CA LEU A 132 16.36 -4.08 -0.48
C LEU A 132 17.36 -2.92 -0.48
N VAL A 133 17.00 -1.80 0.16
CA VAL A 133 17.91 -0.66 0.34
C VAL A 133 19.09 -1.05 1.23
N ALA A 134 18.85 -1.80 2.32
CA ALA A 134 19.93 -2.28 3.19
C ALA A 134 20.86 -3.27 2.49
N SER A 135 20.37 -4.01 1.49
CA SER A 135 21.18 -4.94 0.70
C SER A 135 21.97 -4.29 -0.43
N GLY A 136 21.69 -3.03 -0.77
CA GLY A 136 22.33 -2.33 -1.89
C GLY A 136 22.00 -2.94 -3.26
N LEU A 137 20.85 -3.62 -3.39
CA LEU A 137 20.44 -4.23 -4.65
C LEU A 137 19.46 -3.31 -5.37
N ASP A 138 19.63 -3.17 -6.68
CA ASP A 138 18.68 -2.48 -7.53
C ASP A 138 17.48 -3.38 -7.84
N TRP A 139 16.31 -2.78 -8.03
CA TRP A 139 15.10 -3.51 -8.39
C TRP A 139 14.34 -2.83 -9.52
N GLU A 140 13.60 -3.65 -10.27
CA GLU A 140 12.68 -3.26 -11.33
C GLU A 140 11.27 -3.69 -10.96
N PHE A 141 10.27 -2.88 -11.30
CA PHE A 141 8.88 -3.21 -11.03
C PHE A 141 8.17 -3.66 -12.30
N ILE A 142 7.44 -4.76 -12.17
CA ILE A 142 6.41 -5.20 -13.10
C ILE A 142 5.08 -5.03 -12.37
N GLN A 143 4.26 -4.08 -12.83
CA GLN A 143 3.04 -3.64 -12.14
C GLN A 143 1.79 -3.99 -12.93
N GLY A 144 0.97 -4.90 -12.38
CA GLY A 144 -0.35 -5.20 -12.92
C GLY A 144 -1.39 -4.22 -12.41
N ARG A 145 -2.12 -3.56 -13.32
CA ARG A 145 -3.28 -2.72 -12.96
C ARG A 145 -4.57 -3.49 -13.08
N LYS A 146 -4.66 -4.40 -14.05
CA LYS A 146 -5.76 -5.30 -14.30
C LYS A 146 -5.31 -6.74 -14.10
N GLU A 147 -6.29 -7.60 -13.85
CA GLU A 147 -6.08 -9.03 -13.82
C GLU A 147 -5.54 -9.50 -15.18
N GLY A 148 -4.50 -10.31 -15.16
CA GLY A 148 -3.84 -10.86 -16.32
C GLY A 148 -2.69 -10.02 -16.89
N ASP A 149 -2.49 -8.79 -16.42
CA ASP A 149 -1.39 -7.93 -16.87
C ASP A 149 -0.03 -8.56 -16.54
N ILE A 150 0.15 -9.05 -15.30
CA ILE A 150 1.41 -9.67 -14.88
C ILE A 150 1.68 -10.95 -15.65
N ARG A 151 0.64 -11.75 -15.86
CA ARG A 151 0.72 -12.98 -16.66
C ARG A 151 1.21 -12.67 -18.07
N ALA A 152 0.60 -11.69 -18.74
CA ALA A 152 0.95 -11.30 -20.11
C ALA A 152 2.37 -10.74 -20.18
N GLU A 153 2.72 -9.77 -19.33
CA GLU A 153 4.04 -9.15 -19.33
C GLU A 153 5.17 -10.16 -19.07
N LEU A 154 4.95 -11.09 -18.13
CA LEU A 154 5.91 -12.16 -17.87
C LEU A 154 6.01 -13.17 -19.02
N ALA A 155 4.89 -13.55 -19.62
CA ALA A 155 4.87 -14.46 -20.76
C ALA A 155 5.57 -13.83 -21.97
N GLU A 156 5.33 -12.54 -22.26
CA GLU A 156 6.06 -11.76 -23.26
C GLU A 156 7.56 -11.76 -22.97
N LYS A 157 7.96 -11.47 -21.73
CA LYS A 157 9.37 -11.42 -21.35
C LYS A 157 10.06 -12.76 -21.58
N ILE A 158 9.39 -13.88 -21.25
CA ILE A 158 9.91 -15.22 -21.51
C ILE A 158 9.92 -15.53 -23.02
N ARG A 159 8.88 -15.17 -23.79
CA ARG A 159 8.85 -15.31 -25.26
C ARG A 159 10.01 -14.56 -25.91
N ASN A 160 10.24 -13.30 -25.50
CA ASN A 160 11.35 -12.47 -25.99
C ASN A 160 12.72 -13.05 -25.63
N ALA A 161 12.86 -13.66 -24.45
CA ALA A 161 14.09 -14.33 -24.05
C ALA A 161 14.39 -15.62 -24.85
N ARG A 162 13.36 -16.23 -25.47
CA ARG A 162 13.50 -17.40 -26.36
C ARG A 162 13.82 -17.02 -27.80
N LEU A 163 13.54 -15.78 -28.21
CA LEU A 163 13.90 -15.28 -29.53
C LEU A 163 15.41 -15.05 -29.65
N PRO A 164 15.97 -15.15 -30.86
CA PRO A 164 17.33 -14.68 -31.12
C PRO A 164 17.47 -13.21 -30.71
N PHE A 165 18.58 -12.87 -30.08
CA PHE A 165 18.78 -11.53 -29.49
C PHE A 165 18.52 -10.37 -30.46
N GLU A 166 18.81 -10.55 -31.76
CA GLU A 166 18.59 -9.53 -32.79
C GLU A 166 17.10 -9.21 -33.03
N GLU A 167 16.22 -10.18 -32.82
CA GLU A 167 14.76 -10.04 -33.00
C GLU A 167 14.04 -9.73 -31.68
N SER A 168 14.68 -9.98 -30.54
CA SER A 168 14.14 -9.68 -29.22
C SER A 168 14.02 -8.17 -29.00
N LYS A 169 13.01 -7.74 -28.21
CA LYS A 169 12.87 -6.35 -27.74
C LYS A 169 14.18 -5.82 -27.11
N GLU A 170 14.92 -6.68 -26.40
CA GLU A 170 16.21 -6.35 -25.77
C GLU A 170 17.34 -6.03 -26.78
N GLY A 171 17.27 -6.56 -28.02
CA GLY A 171 18.23 -6.25 -29.08
C GLY A 171 17.98 -4.90 -29.73
N GLN A 172 16.71 -4.49 -29.78
CA GLN A 172 16.30 -3.18 -30.29
C GLN A 172 16.64 -2.04 -29.32
N ASP A 173 16.84 -2.34 -28.04
CA ASP A 173 17.24 -1.35 -27.06
C ASP A 173 18.66 -0.83 -27.35
N PRO A 174 18.82 0.47 -27.68
CA PRO A 174 20.12 1.04 -28.09
C PRO A 174 21.14 1.01 -26.95
N ILE A 175 20.66 0.99 -25.70
CA ILE A 175 21.50 0.95 -24.51
C ILE A 175 22.09 -0.45 -24.30
N LEU A 176 21.28 -1.51 -24.47
CA LEU A 176 21.71 -2.89 -24.24
C LEU A 176 22.67 -3.35 -25.35
N SER A 177 22.38 -3.01 -26.60
CA SER A 177 23.29 -3.26 -27.73
C SER A 177 24.64 -2.58 -27.54
N THR A 178 24.66 -1.30 -27.13
CA THR A 178 25.90 -0.58 -26.81
C THR A 178 26.68 -1.24 -25.66
N ARG A 179 26.00 -1.71 -24.61
CA ARG A 179 26.63 -2.40 -23.48
C ARG A 179 27.26 -3.73 -23.88
N LYS A 180 26.58 -4.52 -24.71
CA LYS A 180 27.12 -5.78 -25.24
C LYS A 180 28.33 -5.53 -26.13
N ASN A 181 28.27 -4.53 -27.00
CA ASN A 181 29.41 -4.13 -27.84
C ASN A 181 30.60 -3.67 -27.00
N ALA A 182 30.34 -3.01 -25.86
CA ALA A 182 31.35 -2.65 -24.88
C ALA A 182 31.83 -3.85 -24.03
N GLY A 183 31.29 -5.06 -24.18
CA GLY A 183 31.67 -6.22 -23.36
C GLY A 183 31.36 -6.06 -21.87
N ILE A 184 30.37 -5.23 -21.51
CA ILE A 184 29.86 -5.14 -20.14
C ILE A 184 29.03 -6.40 -19.87
N LYS A 185 29.48 -7.22 -18.92
CA LYS A 185 28.79 -8.46 -18.58
C LYS A 185 27.66 -8.19 -17.60
N GLU A 186 26.51 -8.81 -17.86
CA GLU A 186 25.44 -8.88 -16.88
C GLU A 186 25.83 -9.82 -15.74
N PHE A 187 25.11 -9.69 -14.62
CA PHE A 187 25.31 -10.55 -13.47
C PHE A 187 25.06 -12.03 -13.85
N ASP A 188 26.11 -12.85 -13.70
CA ASP A 188 26.15 -14.28 -14.06
C ASP A 188 25.53 -15.21 -13.01
N GLY A 189 25.20 -14.67 -11.83
CA GLY A 189 24.62 -15.45 -10.74
C GLY A 189 23.10 -15.66 -10.86
N PRO A 190 22.50 -16.39 -9.91
CA PRO A 190 21.05 -16.62 -9.90
C PRO A 190 20.31 -15.28 -9.80
N ARG A 191 19.45 -15.02 -10.80
CA ARG A 191 18.47 -13.93 -10.74
C ARG A 191 17.49 -14.18 -9.60
N GLY A 192 16.79 -13.12 -9.19
CA GLY A 192 15.83 -13.20 -8.09
C GLY A 192 14.58 -12.40 -8.40
N ASP A 193 13.45 -13.09 -8.34
CA ASP A 193 12.14 -12.53 -8.58
C ASP A 193 11.37 -12.50 -7.25
N ILE A 194 10.85 -11.33 -6.88
CA ILE A 194 10.07 -11.12 -5.67
C ILE A 194 8.62 -10.92 -6.08
N VAL A 195 7.75 -11.85 -5.69
CA VAL A 195 6.32 -11.77 -6.00
C VAL A 195 5.54 -11.40 -4.75
N LEU A 196 4.77 -10.31 -4.81
CA LEU A 196 4.07 -9.76 -3.66
C LEU A 196 2.56 -9.94 -3.80
N GLY A 197 1.99 -10.86 -3.02
CA GLY A 197 0.55 -11.13 -3.00
C GLY A 197 0.17 -12.52 -3.52
N ARG A 198 -1.07 -12.93 -3.23
CA ARG A 198 -1.58 -14.26 -3.66
C ARG A 198 -2.01 -14.27 -5.12
N HIS A 199 -2.62 -13.18 -5.60
CA HIS A 199 -3.09 -13.04 -6.98
C HIS A 199 -1.90 -12.91 -7.93
N THR A 200 -0.99 -11.98 -7.65
CA THR A 200 0.32 -11.89 -8.32
C THR A 200 1.02 -13.22 -8.46
N TRP A 201 1.07 -14.04 -7.38
CA TRP A 201 1.69 -15.37 -7.44
C TRP A 201 0.99 -16.34 -8.40
N LYS A 202 -0.35 -16.34 -8.43
CA LYS A 202 -1.11 -17.16 -9.38
C LYS A 202 -0.85 -16.72 -10.82
N GLU A 203 -0.83 -15.42 -11.07
CA GLU A 203 -0.55 -14.87 -12.40
C GLU A 203 0.88 -15.11 -12.84
N TYR A 204 1.83 -14.95 -11.93
CA TYR A 204 3.24 -15.24 -12.14
C TYR A 204 3.42 -16.70 -12.58
N ILE A 205 2.89 -17.69 -11.84
CA ILE A 205 3.01 -19.10 -12.25
C ILE A 205 2.35 -19.35 -13.60
N ARG A 206 1.15 -18.79 -13.83
CA ARG A 206 0.45 -18.95 -15.12
C ARG A 206 1.25 -18.33 -16.27
N GLY A 207 1.85 -17.17 -16.04
CA GLY A 207 2.68 -16.46 -17.01
C GLY A 207 3.99 -17.21 -17.29
N VAL A 208 4.59 -17.84 -16.28
CA VAL A 208 5.72 -18.75 -16.47
C VAL A 208 5.30 -19.93 -17.35
N HIS A 209 4.22 -20.64 -17.01
CA HIS A 209 3.77 -21.78 -17.80
C HIS A 209 3.42 -21.41 -19.23
N GLU A 210 2.70 -20.31 -19.43
CA GLU A 210 2.34 -19.82 -20.75
C GLU A 210 3.56 -19.32 -21.53
N GLY A 211 4.49 -18.65 -20.87
CA GLY A 211 5.72 -18.15 -21.49
C GLY A 211 6.60 -19.30 -21.99
N TRP A 212 6.69 -20.42 -21.26
CA TRP A 212 7.53 -21.55 -21.65
C TRP A 212 6.83 -22.56 -22.56
N LEU A 213 5.55 -22.87 -22.29
CA LEU A 213 4.79 -23.90 -23.01
C LEU A 213 3.92 -23.32 -24.13
N GLY A 214 3.63 -22.03 -24.09
CA GLY A 214 2.78 -21.36 -25.06
C GLY A 214 3.52 -20.98 -26.35
N PRO A 215 2.75 -20.63 -27.39
CA PRO A 215 3.30 -20.18 -28.66
C PRO A 215 4.15 -18.90 -28.49
N LEU A 216 5.07 -18.70 -29.42
CA LEU A 216 6.00 -17.57 -29.41
C LEU A 216 5.27 -16.25 -29.74
N THR A 217 4.22 -16.33 -30.56
CA THR A 217 3.29 -15.24 -30.84
C THR A 217 2.14 -15.26 -29.84
N GLU A 218 1.80 -14.08 -29.34
CA GLU A 218 0.68 -13.94 -28.42
C GLU A 218 -0.66 -14.14 -29.15
N PRO A 219 -1.64 -14.82 -28.53
CA PRO A 219 -3.01 -14.71 -29.01
C PRO A 219 -3.46 -13.25 -28.83
N PRO A 220 -4.14 -12.65 -29.82
CA PRO A 220 -4.59 -11.27 -29.72
C PRO A 220 -5.44 -11.12 -28.46
N THR A 221 -5.08 -10.16 -27.61
CA THR A 221 -5.91 -9.77 -26.46
C THR A 221 -7.31 -9.45 -26.97
N PRO A 222 -8.38 -10.02 -26.39
CA PRO A 222 -9.73 -9.68 -26.80
C PRO A 222 -9.92 -8.19 -26.53
N VAL A 223 -9.94 -7.40 -27.61
CA VAL A 223 -10.29 -6.00 -27.58
C VAL A 223 -11.74 -5.98 -27.11
N ALA A 224 -11.96 -5.54 -25.87
CA ALA A 224 -13.30 -5.20 -25.42
C ALA A 224 -13.82 -4.16 -26.41
N GLU A 225 -14.83 -4.53 -27.18
CA GLU A 225 -15.50 -3.66 -28.14
C GLU A 225 -15.92 -2.38 -27.41
N SER A 226 -15.21 -1.28 -27.69
CA SER A 226 -15.72 0.05 -27.36
C SER A 226 -16.91 0.29 -28.28
N PRO A 227 -18.11 0.64 -27.76
CA PRO A 227 -19.32 0.79 -28.55
C PRO A 227 -19.35 2.05 -29.46
N GLU A 228 -18.21 2.58 -29.89
CA GLU A 228 -18.13 3.84 -30.64
C GLU A 228 -17.98 3.69 -32.16
N VAL A 229 -17.92 2.47 -32.72
CA VAL A 229 -17.77 2.28 -34.18
C VAL A 229 -19.09 1.96 -34.90
N ALA A 230 -20.21 1.85 -34.17
CA ALA A 230 -21.51 1.49 -34.74
C ALA A 230 -22.27 2.64 -35.44
N GLU A 231 -21.86 3.90 -35.31
CA GLU A 231 -22.62 5.04 -35.87
C GLU A 231 -22.17 5.54 -37.25
N THR A 232 -21.11 5.00 -37.86
CA THR A 232 -20.62 5.53 -39.16
C THR A 232 -21.05 4.76 -40.41
N LEU A 233 -21.92 3.76 -40.31
CA LEU A 233 -22.41 3.01 -41.48
C LEU A 233 -23.94 2.88 -41.48
N ALA A 234 -24.64 4.02 -41.51
CA ALA A 234 -26.01 4.07 -42.03
C ALA A 234 -25.94 4.48 -43.52
N PRO A 235 -26.28 3.59 -44.48
CA PRO A 235 -26.40 3.97 -45.88
C PRO A 235 -27.71 4.76 -46.09
N THR A 236 -27.58 5.98 -46.59
CA THR A 236 -28.68 6.76 -47.17
C THR A 236 -29.20 6.03 -48.41
N SER A 237 -30.40 5.46 -48.31
CA SER A 237 -31.19 5.02 -49.46
C SER A 237 -32.15 6.15 -49.84
N ASP A 238 -31.87 6.86 -50.93
CA ASP A 238 -32.92 7.51 -51.71
C ASP A 238 -32.65 7.24 -53.19
N ALA A 239 -33.64 6.59 -53.80
CA ALA A 239 -33.68 6.17 -55.17
C ALA A 239 -34.33 7.26 -56.02
N GLU A 240 -33.62 7.79 -57.01
CA GLU A 240 -34.21 8.42 -58.18
C GLU A 240 -34.11 7.46 -59.36
N THR A 241 -35.27 7.05 -59.88
CA THR A 241 -35.42 6.20 -61.08
C THR A 241 -35.67 7.12 -62.27
N PRO A 242 -35.05 6.91 -63.45
CA PRO A 242 -35.37 7.67 -64.65
C PRO A 242 -36.52 7.01 -65.43
N SER A 243 -37.56 7.79 -65.76
CA SER A 243 -38.44 7.66 -66.94
C SER A 243 -39.38 8.86 -67.02
#